data_AF-A0A495ZAB4-F1
#
_entry.id   AF-A0A495ZAB4-F1
#
_cell.length_a   1.000
_cell.length_b   1.000
_cell.length_c   1.000
_cell.angle_alpha   90.00
_cell.angle_beta   90.00
_cell.angle_gamma   90.00
#
_symmetry.space_group_name_H-M   'P 1'
#
loop_
_entity.id
_entity.type
_entity.pdbx_description
1 polymer ?
#
loop_
_entity_poly.entity_id
_entity_poly.type
_entity_poly.pdbx_seq_one_letter_code
_entity_poly.pdbx_strand_id
1 'polypeptide(L)'
;TAGLAEGLGLGAALGLNLGMLQEVFAQTGANSRVLETDGEDMEARDHECYFSAAHASKDSGIALDLAEAAGLNLPLAEATKKQYDKMIVLGKGELDKSGVAELTFPGRG
;
A
#
# COMPACT_ATOMS: atom_id res chain seq x y z
N THR A 1 3.32 1.55 2.50
CA THR A 1 2.14 1.77 1.64
C THR A 1 1.05 0.74 1.88
N ALA A 2 1.26 -0.56 1.63
CA ALA A 2 0.22 -1.58 1.86
C ALA A 2 -0.40 -1.58 3.27
N GLY A 3 0.39 -1.47 4.34
CA GLY A 3 -0.15 -1.39 5.70
C GLY A 3 -1.02 -0.15 5.98
N LEU A 4 -0.71 0.99 5.35
CA LEU A 4 -1.58 2.18 5.42
C LEU A 4 -2.90 1.93 4.68
N ALA A 5 -2.83 1.35 3.49
CA ALA A 5 -4.00 1.00 2.70
C ALA A 5 -4.94 0.02 3.42
N GLU A 6 -4.40 -0.94 4.19
CA GLU A 6 -5.19 -1.82 5.04
C GLU A 6 -5.83 -1.07 6.22
N GLY A 7 -5.08 -0.20 6.89
CA GLY A 7 -5.59 0.61 8.00
C GLY A 7 -6.74 1.55 7.58
N LEU A 8 -6.57 2.27 6.47
CA LEU A 8 -7.60 3.16 5.92
C LEU A 8 -8.78 2.37 5.35
N GLY A 9 -8.52 1.25 4.65
CA GLY A 9 -9.58 0.37 4.14
C GLY A 9 -10.45 -0.21 5.26
N LEU A 10 -9.84 -0.61 6.38
CA LEU A 10 -10.57 -1.04 7.57
C LEU A 10 -11.38 0.11 8.18
N GLY A 11 -10.79 1.30 8.30
CA GLY A 11 -11.51 2.49 8.77
C GLY A 11 -12.74 2.79 7.92
N ALA A 12 -12.62 2.69 6.60
CA ALA A 12 -13.72 2.87 5.66
C ALA A 12 -14.81 1.81 5.86
N ALA A 13 -14.42 0.53 6.02
CA ALA A 13 -15.35 -0.57 6.26
C ALA A 13 -16.12 -0.43 7.58
N LEU A 14 -15.52 0.22 8.58
CA LEU A 14 -16.14 0.54 9.87
C LEU A 14 -16.95 1.84 9.86
N GLY A 15 -17.02 2.55 8.74
CA GLY A 15 -17.75 3.82 8.62
C GLY A 15 -17.09 4.99 9.37
N LEU A 16 -15.77 4.93 9.59
CA LEU A 16 -15.02 6.01 10.22
C LEU A 16 -14.78 7.17 9.24
N ASN A 17 -14.64 8.38 9.79
CA ASN A 17 -14.15 9.52 9.01
C ASN A 17 -12.65 9.34 8.74
N LEU A 18 -12.28 9.17 7.48
CA LEU A 18 -10.91 8.86 7.08
C LEU A 18 -9.96 10.04 7.28
N GLY A 19 -10.39 11.28 7.01
CA GLY A 19 -9.59 12.48 7.33
C GLY A 19 -9.22 12.55 8.81
N MET A 20 -10.18 12.35 9.71
CA MET A 20 -9.92 12.30 11.15
C MET A 20 -9.02 11.11 11.54
N LEU A 21 -9.23 9.94 10.92
CA LEU A 21 -8.37 8.78 11.16
C LEU A 21 -6.91 9.05 10.76
N GLN A 22 -6.70 9.72 9.62
CA GLN A 22 -5.38 10.15 9.16
C GLN A 22 -4.74 11.18 10.11
N GLU A 23 -5.51 12.16 10.60
CA GLU A 23 -5.05 13.10 11.64
C GLU A 23 -4.58 12.38 12.91
N VAL A 24 -5.32 11.36 13.35
CA VAL A 24 -4.92 10.52 14.50
C VAL A 24 -3.65 9.74 14.18
N PHE A 25 -3.53 9.12 13.00
CA PHE A 25 -2.31 8.42 12.62
C PHE A 25 -1.09 9.35 12.62
N ALA A 26 -1.23 10.57 12.13
CA ALA A 26 -0.15 11.57 12.08
C ALA A 26 0.38 11.98 13.47
N GLN A 27 -0.41 11.80 14.53
CA GLN A 27 -0.04 12.15 15.91
C GLN A 27 0.43 10.95 16.75
N THR A 28 0.55 9.75 16.16
CA THR A 28 0.91 8.52 16.87
C THR A 28 2.13 7.84 16.24
N GLY A 29 2.48 6.65 16.72
CA GLY A 29 3.50 5.81 16.10
C GLY A 29 3.16 5.30 14.69
N ALA A 30 1.93 5.54 14.21
CA ALA A 30 1.52 5.27 12.84
C ALA A 30 1.95 6.36 11.85
N ASN A 31 2.45 7.52 12.33
CA ASN A 31 2.89 8.59 11.46
C ASN A 31 4.06 8.13 10.57
N SER A 32 4.01 8.51 9.29
CA SER A 32 5.04 8.14 8.32
C SER A 32 4.99 9.07 7.11
N ARG A 33 6.11 9.15 6.37
CA ARG A 33 6.13 9.87 5.09
C ARG A 33 5.12 9.31 4.09
N VAL A 34 4.84 8.00 4.17
CA VAL A 34 3.82 7.33 3.35
C VAL A 34 2.42 7.84 3.67
N LEU A 35 2.10 8.11 4.94
CA LEU A 35 0.82 8.72 5.31
C LEU A 35 0.68 10.10 4.65
N GLU A 36 1.73 10.93 4.75
CA GLU A 36 1.72 12.28 4.20
C GLU A 36 1.64 12.34 2.67
N THR A 37 2.20 11.35 1.96
CA THR A 37 2.21 11.35 0.48
C THR A 37 1.10 10.55 -0.15
N ASP A 38 0.69 9.44 0.48
CA ASP A 38 -0.20 8.47 -0.15
C ASP A 38 -1.60 8.45 0.50
N GLY A 39 -1.77 9.04 1.69
CA GLY A 39 -3.00 8.89 2.47
C GLY A 39 -4.24 9.51 1.81
N GLU A 40 -4.14 10.78 1.41
CA GLU A 40 -5.20 11.50 0.69
C GLU A 40 -5.48 10.85 -0.68
N ASP A 41 -4.44 10.47 -1.41
CA ASP A 41 -4.51 9.75 -2.69
C ASP A 41 -5.30 8.43 -2.58
N MET A 42 -5.04 7.64 -1.54
CA MET A 42 -5.76 6.38 -1.26
C MET A 42 -7.25 6.62 -0.98
N GLU A 43 -7.58 7.68 -0.24
CA GLU A 43 -8.96 8.07 0.03
C GLU A 43 -9.67 8.55 -1.26
N ALA A 44 -9.02 9.43 -2.01
CA ALA A 44 -9.55 10.06 -3.23
C ALA A 44 -9.56 9.15 -4.47
N ARG A 45 -8.84 8.01 -4.42
CA ARG A 45 -8.56 7.14 -5.57
C ARG A 45 -7.74 7.83 -6.66
N ASP A 46 -6.92 8.79 -6.25
CA ASP A 46 -6.00 9.48 -7.15
C ASP A 46 -4.65 8.76 -7.13
N HIS A 47 -4.39 7.97 -8.16
CA HIS A 47 -3.18 7.13 -8.24
C HIS A 47 -2.33 7.52 -9.45
N GLU A 48 -2.21 8.82 -9.71
CA GLU A 48 -1.24 9.34 -10.69
C GLU A 48 0.15 8.76 -10.39
N CYS A 49 0.76 8.17 -11.41
CA CYS A 49 1.95 7.35 -11.21
C CYS A 49 3.20 8.21 -10.99
N TYR A 50 3.66 8.27 -9.74
CA TYR A 50 5.00 8.73 -9.37
C TYR A 50 5.97 7.55 -9.21
N PHE A 51 5.49 6.44 -8.65
CA PHE A 51 6.23 5.19 -8.54
C PHE A 51 5.31 3.98 -8.74
N SER A 52 5.38 3.36 -9.92
CA SER A 52 4.40 2.35 -10.32
C SER A 52 4.39 1.10 -9.43
N ALA A 53 3.22 0.47 -9.32
CA ALA A 53 3.06 -0.81 -8.63
C ALA A 53 3.92 -1.92 -9.27
N ALA A 54 4.13 -1.89 -10.58
CA ALA A 54 5.03 -2.79 -11.27
C ALA A 54 6.49 -2.62 -10.83
N HIS A 55 6.97 -1.38 -10.69
CA HIS A 55 8.30 -1.11 -10.12
C HIS A 55 8.38 -1.54 -8.65
N ALA A 56 7.33 -1.28 -7.86
CA ALA A 56 7.27 -1.71 -6.47
C ALA A 56 7.31 -3.25 -6.32
N SER A 57 6.62 -4.00 -7.18
CA SER A 57 6.72 -5.48 -7.24
C SER A 57 8.14 -5.94 -7.57
N LYS A 58 8.75 -5.36 -8.61
CA LYS A 58 10.13 -5.69 -9.03
C LYS A 58 11.14 -5.44 -7.91
N ASP A 59 11.11 -4.27 -7.29
CA ASP A 59 12.03 -3.92 -6.19
C ASP A 59 11.78 -4.79 -4.95
N SER A 60 10.52 -5.15 -4.66
CA SER A 60 10.20 -6.10 -3.58
C SER A 60 10.76 -7.50 -3.87
N GLY A 61 10.75 -7.93 -5.13
CA GLY A 61 11.37 -9.19 -5.54
C GLY A 61 12.88 -9.20 -5.27
N ILE A 62 13.58 -8.14 -5.69
CA ILE A 62 15.01 -7.98 -5.43
C ILE A 62 15.31 -8.02 -3.92
N ALA A 63 14.50 -7.35 -3.11
CA ALA A 63 14.68 -7.35 -1.66
C ALA A 63 14.50 -8.75 -1.04
N LEU A 64 13.55 -9.55 -1.55
CA LEU A 64 13.33 -10.93 -1.10
C LEU A 64 14.46 -11.86 -1.53
N ASP A 65 14.97 -11.74 -2.76
CA ASP A 65 16.12 -12.52 -3.23
C ASP A 65 17.37 -12.24 -2.37
N LEU A 66 17.60 -10.98 -2.03
CA LEU A 66 18.68 -10.58 -1.11
C LEU A 66 18.47 -11.13 0.30
N ALA A 67 17.24 -11.14 0.80
CA ALA A 67 16.91 -11.69 2.11
C ALA A 67 17.15 -13.20 2.17
N GLU A 68 16.75 -13.93 1.13
CA GLU A 68 17.01 -15.37 0.99
C GLU A 68 18.52 -15.65 1.03
N ALA A 69 19.31 -14.92 0.23
CA ALA A 69 20.77 -15.05 0.23
C ALA A 69 21.41 -14.73 1.59
N ALA A 70 20.79 -13.86 2.39
CA ALA A 70 21.23 -13.51 3.74
C ALA A 70 20.66 -14.42 4.85
N GLY A 71 19.80 -15.39 4.52
CA GLY A 71 19.13 -16.25 5.51
C GLY A 71 18.10 -15.51 6.38
N LEU A 72 17.54 -14.40 5.88
CA LEU A 72 16.53 -13.60 6.58
C LEU A 72 15.11 -13.96 6.11
N ASN A 73 14.19 -14.07 7.06
CA ASN A 73 12.77 -14.25 6.77
C ASN A 73 12.06 -12.88 6.83
N LEU A 74 11.51 -12.42 5.70
CA LEU A 74 10.81 -11.13 5.57
C LEU A 74 9.32 -11.31 5.22
N PRO A 75 8.49 -11.86 6.11
CA PRO A 75 7.12 -12.26 5.79
C PRO A 75 6.23 -11.10 5.34
N LEU A 76 6.45 -9.90 5.88
CA LEU A 76 5.70 -8.70 5.47
C LEU A 76 6.07 -8.24 4.06
N ALA A 77 7.33 -8.40 3.65
CA ALA A 77 7.77 -8.07 2.30
C ALA A 77 7.16 -9.06 1.29
N GLU A 78 7.12 -10.36 1.61
CA GLU A 78 6.44 -11.37 0.78
C GLU A 78 4.95 -11.06 0.60
N ALA A 79 4.26 -10.77 1.70
CA ALA A 79 2.84 -10.42 1.65
C ALA A 79 2.59 -9.15 0.82
N THR A 80 3.44 -8.13 0.99
CA THR A 80 3.36 -6.87 0.24
C THR A 80 3.61 -7.10 -1.26
N LYS A 81 4.65 -7.87 -1.62
CA LYS A 81 4.94 -8.20 -3.02
C LYS A 81 3.75 -8.88 -3.69
N LYS A 82 3.11 -9.84 -3.01
CA LYS A 82 1.92 -10.52 -3.53
C LYS A 82 0.78 -9.56 -3.87
N GLN A 83 0.62 -8.45 -3.13
CA GLN A 83 -0.39 -7.44 -3.46
C GLN A 83 -0.01 -6.65 -4.73
N TYR A 84 1.25 -6.24 -4.89
CA TYR A 84 1.69 -5.57 -6.11
C TYR A 84 1.64 -6.51 -7.33
N ASP A 85 2.00 -7.78 -7.18
CA ASP A 85 1.83 -8.80 -8.22
C ASP A 85 0.35 -8.92 -8.64
N LYS A 86 -0.57 -8.91 -7.67
CA LYS A 86 -2.01 -8.91 -7.93
C LYS A 86 -2.45 -7.66 -8.68
N MET A 87 -1.92 -6.48 -8.37
CA MET A 87 -2.20 -5.26 -9.15
C MET A 87 -1.78 -5.42 -10.61
N ILE A 88 -0.60 -5.99 -10.89
CA ILE A 88 -0.14 -6.25 -12.26
C ILE A 88 -1.12 -7.18 -12.99
N VAL A 89 -1.52 -8.28 -12.35
CA VAL A 89 -2.48 -9.25 -12.93
C VAL A 89 -3.83 -8.59 -13.27
N LEU A 90 -4.26 -7.60 -12.48
CA LEU A 90 -5.50 -6.85 -12.71
C LEU A 90 -5.34 -5.68 -13.69
N GLY A 91 -4.18 -5.53 -14.35
CA GLY A 91 -3.92 -4.42 -15.27
C GLY A 91 -3.70 -3.07 -14.58
N LYS A 92 -3.45 -3.07 -13.27
CA LYS A 92 -3.21 -1.88 -12.44
C LYS A 92 -1.72 -1.66 -12.13
N GLY A 93 -0.83 -2.35 -12.85
CA GLY A 93 0.62 -2.26 -12.63
C GLY A 93 1.21 -0.86 -12.85
N GLU A 94 0.58 -0.05 -13.70
CA GLU A 94 1.01 1.32 -14.03
C GLU A 94 0.45 2.39 -13.09
N LEU A 95 -0.44 2.04 -12.15
CA LEU A 95 -0.85 2.97 -11.09
C LEU A 95 0.32 3.20 -10.12
N ASP A 96 0.32 4.32 -9.40
CA ASP A 96 1.22 4.46 -8.24
C ASP A 96 1.06 3.27 -7.28
N LYS A 97 2.12 2.93 -6.56
CA LYS A 97 2.10 1.96 -5.45
C LYS A 97 0.95 2.23 -4.45
N SER A 98 0.48 3.46 -4.29
CA SER A 98 -0.68 3.82 -3.46
C SER A 98 -1.97 3.16 -3.95
N GLY A 99 -2.04 2.80 -5.23
CA GLY A 99 -3.12 2.04 -5.86
C GLY A 99 -3.35 0.65 -5.25
N VAL A 100 -2.47 0.15 -4.38
CA VAL A 100 -2.74 -1.04 -3.57
C VAL A 100 -3.99 -0.89 -2.70
N ALA A 101 -4.41 0.35 -2.40
CA ALA A 101 -5.69 0.65 -1.75
C ALA A 101 -6.92 0.18 -2.54
N GLU A 102 -6.82 0.05 -3.87
CA GLU A 102 -7.88 -0.50 -4.69
C GLU A 102 -8.15 -1.99 -4.43
N LEU A 103 -7.21 -2.68 -3.78
CA LEU A 103 -7.38 -4.08 -3.36
C LEU A 103 -7.96 -4.23 -1.95
N THR A 104 -7.89 -3.18 -1.10
CA THR A 104 -8.19 -3.27 0.32
C THR A 104 -9.49 -2.57 0.72
N PHE A 105 -9.83 -1.45 0.08
CA PHE A 105 -11.02 -0.67 0.44
C PHE A 105 -12.32 -1.39 0.02
N PRO A 106 -13.40 -1.28 0.82
CA PRO A 106 -14.68 -1.90 0.49
C PRO A 106 -15.27 -1.32 -0.81
N GLY A 107 -15.85 -2.20 -1.63
CA GLY A 107 -16.48 -1.81 -2.90
C GLY A 107 -15.49 -1.45 -4.02
N ARG A 108 -14.19 -1.67 -3.82
CA ARG A 108 -13.14 -1.52 -4.84
C ARG A 108 -12.73 -2.90 -5.40
N GLY A 109 -12.07 -2.90 -6.55
CA GLY A 109 -11.70 -4.12 -7.29
C GLY A 109 -10.95 -3.80 -8.57
#